data_AF-A0A925IGF2-F1
#
_entry.id   AF-A0A925IGF2-F1
#
_cell.length_a   1.000
_cell.length_b   1.000
_cell.length_c   1.000
_cell.angle_alpha   90.00
_cell.angle_beta   90.00
_cell.angle_gamma   90.00
#
_symmetry.space_group_name_H-M   'P 1'
#
loop_
_entity.id
_entity.type
_entity.pdbx_description
1 polymer ?
#
loop_
_entity_poly.entity_id
_entity_poly.type
_entity_poly.pdbx_seq_one_letter_code
_entity_poly.pdbx_strand_id
1 'polypeptide(L)'
;MHQPLGGAQGQASDIVIQANEIVRLKDLLNEVFVKHTGKPKEVIERDTDRDIYFSAQQAVDYGLIDTVLDTTKEEAKAGAKVK
;
A
#
# COMPACT_ATOMS: atom_id res chain seq x y z
N MET A 1 -4.13 -3.56 -0.87
CA MET A 1 -3.68 -2.34 -1.56
C MET A 1 -4.58 -2.13 -2.76
N HIS A 2 -5.02 -0.90 -3.01
CA HIS A 2 -5.90 -0.55 -4.14
C HIS A 2 -5.88 0.96 -4.39
N GLN A 3 -6.37 1.36 -5.55
CA GLN A 3 -6.54 2.76 -5.93
C GLN A 3 -7.64 3.44 -5.10
N PRO A 4 -7.60 4.77 -4.94
CA PRO A 4 -8.68 5.49 -4.28
C PRO A 4 -10.00 5.30 -5.03
N LEU A 5 -11.09 5.17 -4.27
CA LEU A 5 -12.44 5.14 -4.81
C LEU A 5 -13.09 6.52 -4.65
N GLY A 6 -13.85 6.92 -5.67
CA GLY A 6 -14.56 8.20 -5.67
C GLY A 6 -15.78 8.15 -6.58
N GLY A 7 -16.60 9.18 -6.48
CA GLY A 7 -17.77 9.40 -7.32
C GLY A 7 -18.02 10.88 -7.48
N ALA A 8 -18.62 11.27 -8.61
CA ALA A 8 -18.93 12.65 -8.91
C ALA A 8 -20.35 12.77 -9.46
N GLN A 9 -21.04 13.83 -9.07
CA GLN A 9 -22.37 14.19 -9.56
C GLN A 9 -22.46 15.72 -9.58
N GLY A 10 -23.21 16.28 -10.53
CA GLY A 10 -23.41 17.72 -10.63
C GLY A 10 -23.36 18.18 -12.09
N GLN A 11 -23.00 19.44 -12.30
CA GLN A 11 -22.78 19.96 -13.65
C GLN A 11 -21.56 19.27 -14.28
N ALA A 12 -21.46 19.32 -15.61
CA ALA A 12 -20.33 18.76 -16.32
C ALA A 12 -18.98 19.29 -15.79
N SER A 13 -18.91 20.59 -15.47
CA SER A 13 -17.73 21.22 -14.86
C SER A 13 -17.36 20.61 -13.51
N ASP A 14 -18.35 20.35 -12.65
CA ASP A 14 -18.11 19.75 -11.32
C ASP A 14 -17.59 18.32 -11.46
N ILE A 15 -18.18 17.54 -12.38
CA ILE A 15 -17.74 16.17 -12.67
C ILE A 15 -16.28 16.16 -13.12
N VAL A 16 -15.89 17.08 -14.01
CA VAL A 16 -14.51 17.19 -14.49
C VAL A 16 -13.54 17.57 -13.36
N ILE A 17 -13.90 18.54 -12.52
CA ILE A 17 -13.07 18.95 -11.37
C ILE A 17 -12.83 17.77 -10.43
N GLN A 18 -13.88 17.02 -10.09
CA GLN A 18 -13.76 15.87 -9.19
C GLN A 18 -12.98 14.72 -9.83
N ALA A 19 -13.18 14.44 -11.11
CA ALA A 19 -12.40 13.42 -11.82
C ALA A 19 -10.90 13.75 -11.83
N ASN A 20 -10.54 15.02 -12.10
CA ASN A 20 -9.15 15.48 -12.07
C ASN A 20 -8.53 15.35 -10.66
N GLU A 21 -9.31 15.64 -9.61
CA GLU A 21 -8.84 15.48 -8.24
C GLU A 21 -8.62 14.00 -7.87
N ILE A 22 -9.49 13.09 -8.31
CA ILE A 22 -9.29 11.65 -8.12
C ILE A 22 -7.99 11.17 -8.80
N VAL A 23 -7.70 11.65 -10.01
CA VAL A 23 -6.44 11.33 -10.70
C VAL A 23 -5.24 11.87 -9.92
N ARG A 24 -5.30 13.12 -9.46
CA ARG A 24 -4.25 13.73 -8.64
C ARG A 24 -3.99 12.95 -7.34
N LEU A 25 -5.05 12.51 -6.68
CA LEU A 25 -4.97 11.70 -5.45
C LEU A 25 -4.36 10.32 -5.73
N LYS A 26 -4.74 9.68 -6.84
CA LYS A 26 -4.16 8.40 -7.28
C LYS A 26 -2.65 8.52 -7.48
N ASP A 27 -2.20 9.56 -8.20
CA ASP A 27 -0.77 9.80 -8.43
C ASP A 27 -0.01 10.06 -7.13
N LEU A 28 -0.55 10.89 -6.25
CA LEU A 28 0.04 11.19 -4.95
C LEU A 28 0.21 9.92 -4.09
N LEU A 29 -0.81 9.07 -4.02
CA LEU A 29 -0.74 7.82 -3.26
C LEU A 29 0.28 6.86 -3.87
N ASN A 30 0.36 6.79 -5.20
CA ASN A 30 1.36 5.96 -5.88
C ASN A 30 2.78 6.42 -5.58
N GLU A 31 3.05 7.73 -5.54
CA GLU A 31 4.36 8.27 -5.13
C GLU A 31 4.72 7.90 -3.69
N VAL A 32 3.75 7.94 -2.77
CA VAL A 32 3.94 7.50 -1.37
C VAL A 32 4.32 6.03 -1.32
N PHE A 33 3.63 5.17 -2.08
CA PHE A 33 3.96 3.75 -2.15
C PHE A 33 5.35 3.52 -2.74
N VAL A 34 5.71 4.18 -3.84
CA VAL A 34 7.05 4.08 -4.46
C VAL A 34 8.13 4.44 -3.43
N LYS A 35 7.95 5.57 -2.73
CA LYS A 35 8.91 6.06 -1.73
C LYS A 35 9.17 5.04 -0.60
N HIS A 36 8.12 4.38 -0.12
CA HIS A 36 8.23 3.52 1.06
C HIS A 36 8.50 2.05 0.75
N THR A 37 8.02 1.55 -0.40
CA THR A 37 8.25 0.16 -0.81
C THR A 37 9.51 -0.04 -1.65
N GLY A 38 10.04 1.05 -2.23
CA GLY A 38 11.16 1.01 -3.18
C GLY A 38 10.80 0.35 -4.52
N LYS A 39 9.52 0.06 -4.78
CA LYS A 39 9.06 -0.50 -6.06
C LYS A 39 9.00 0.58 -7.15
N PRO A 40 9.26 0.24 -8.42
CA PRO A 40 9.03 1.16 -9.54
C PRO A 40 7.58 1.62 -9.63
N LYS A 41 7.36 2.84 -10.14
CA LYS A 41 6.01 3.44 -10.26
C LYS A 41 5.06 2.55 -11.07
N GLU A 42 5.56 1.95 -12.13
CA GLU A 42 4.78 1.08 -13.04
C GLU A 42 4.27 -0.17 -12.31
N VAL A 43 5.05 -0.69 -11.34
CA VAL A 43 4.63 -1.84 -10.51
C VAL A 43 3.52 -1.42 -9.56
N ILE A 44 3.67 -0.28 -8.88
CA ILE A 44 2.64 0.26 -7.98
C ILE A 44 1.34 0.56 -8.74
N GLU A 45 1.41 1.18 -9.92
CA GLU A 45 0.23 1.48 -10.73
C GLU A 45 -0.54 0.22 -11.12
N ARG A 46 0.18 -0.81 -11.59
CA ARG A 46 -0.44 -2.10 -11.92
C ARG A 46 -1.07 -2.76 -10.69
N ASP A 47 -0.34 -2.75 -9.57
CA ASP A 47 -0.72 -3.50 -8.37
C ASP A 47 -1.79 -2.76 -7.54
N THR A 48 -2.00 -1.47 -7.76
CA THR A 48 -3.09 -0.68 -7.15
C THR A 48 -4.36 -0.64 -8.01
N ASP A 49 -4.31 -1.02 -9.29
CA ASP A 49 -5.48 -0.92 -10.18
C ASP A 49 -6.69 -1.73 -9.68
N ARG A 50 -6.43 -2.88 -9.06
CA ARG A 50 -7.46 -3.70 -8.40
C ARG A 50 -7.02 -4.07 -6.99
N ASP A 51 -7.97 -4.57 -6.22
CA ASP A 51 -7.72 -5.01 -4.85
C ASP A 51 -6.70 -6.16 -4.85
N ILE A 52 -5.55 -5.89 -4.25
CA ILE A 52 -4.57 -6.92 -3.92
C ILE A 52 -4.55 -7.12 -2.41
N TYR A 53 -4.71 -8.37 -2.02
CA TYR A 53 -4.54 -8.83 -0.64
C TYR A 53 -3.18 -9.48 -0.48
N PHE A 54 -2.53 -9.20 0.64
CA PHE A 54 -1.22 -9.73 0.97
C PHE A 54 -1.34 -10.58 2.25
N SER A 55 -0.68 -11.73 2.27
CA SER A 55 -0.29 -12.34 3.53
C SER A 55 0.76 -11.46 4.23
N ALA A 56 0.98 -11.68 5.53
CA ALA A 56 1.98 -10.93 6.27
C ALA A 56 3.39 -11.07 5.66
N GLN A 57 3.76 -12.27 5.20
CA GLN A 57 5.06 -12.49 4.55
C GLN A 57 5.14 -11.77 3.20
N GLN A 58 4.08 -11.82 2.39
CA GLN A 58 4.05 -11.11 1.11
C GLN A 58 4.16 -9.59 1.31
N ALA A 59 3.58 -9.05 2.39
CA ALA A 59 3.71 -7.64 2.72
C ALA A 59 5.15 -7.24 3.08
N VAL A 60 5.91 -8.12 3.75
CA VAL A 60 7.35 -7.93 3.98
C VAL A 60 8.11 -7.96 2.65
N ASP A 61 7.89 -8.99 1.84
CA ASP A 61 8.59 -9.17 0.55
C ASP A 61 8.27 -8.03 -0.45
N TYR A 62 7.07 -7.46 -0.33
CA TYR A 62 6.66 -6.30 -1.11
C TYR A 62 7.29 -4.98 -0.61
N GLY A 63 7.74 -4.93 0.65
CA GLY A 63 8.26 -3.71 1.28
C GLY A 63 7.18 -2.82 1.88
N LEU A 64 5.99 -3.36 2.18
CA LEU A 64 4.93 -2.63 2.89
C LEU A 64 5.20 -2.54 4.40
N ILE A 65 5.89 -3.54 4.95
CA ILE A 65 6.27 -3.66 6.36
C ILE A 65 7.66 -4.30 6.48
N ASP A 66 8.36 -4.07 7.58
CA ASP A 66 9.75 -4.56 7.74
C ASP A 66 9.83 -6.01 8.24
N THR A 67 8.93 -6.43 9.12
CA THR A 67 8.96 -7.77 9.73
C THR A 67 7.59 -8.23 10.19
N VAL A 68 7.39 -9.55 10.21
CA VAL A 68 6.26 -10.20 10.89
C VAL A 68 6.72 -10.63 12.28
N LEU A 69 5.96 -10.29 13.32
CA LEU A 69 6.25 -10.72 14.69
C LEU A 69 5.73 -12.14 14.92
N ASP A 70 6.60 -13.00 15.45
CA ASP A 70 6.26 -14.37 15.83
C ASP A 70 6.63 -14.56 17.32
N THR A 71 5.61 -14.68 18.16
CA THR A 71 5.75 -14.76 19.61
C THR A 71 6.55 -15.99 20.05
N THR A 72 6.50 -17.08 19.27
CA THR A 72 7.22 -18.32 19.60
C THR A 72 8.74 -18.20 19.41
N LYS A 73 9.18 -17.39 18.44
CA LYS A 73 10.61 -17.13 18.19
C LYS A 73 11.20 -16.11 19.17
N GLU A 74 10.41 -15.13 19.61
CA GLU A 74 10.85 -14.15 20.61
C GLU A 74 11.02 -14.80 21.99
N GLU A 75 10.11 -15.69 22.40
CA GLU A 75 10.26 -16.48 23.63
C GLU A 75 11.47 -17.44 23.58
N ALA A 76 11.74 -18.06 22.43
CA ALA A 76 12.91 -18.90 22.23
C ALA A 76 14.24 -18.11 22.32
N LYS A 77 14.29 -16.87 21.81
CA LYS A 77 15.45 -15.98 21.94
C LYS A 77 15.61 -15.44 23.37
N ALA A 78 14.52 -15.17 24.07
CA ALA A 78 14.55 -14.74 25.47
C ALA A 78 15.04 -15.87 26.40
N GLY A 79 14.56 -17.11 26.20
CA GLY A 79 15.01 -18.28 26.95
C GLY A 79 16.48 -18.65 26.70
N ALA A 80 17.01 -18.37 25.51
CA ALA A 80 18.42 -18.59 25.17
C ALA A 80 19.39 -17.56 25.77
N LYS A 81 18.92 -16.37 26.17
CA LYS A 81 19.72 -15.34 26.86
C LYS A 81 19.78 -15.51 28.39
N VAL A 82 18.96 -16.40 28.95
CA VAL A 82 18.84 -16.65 30.41
C VAL A 82 19.59 -17.93 30.83
N LYS A 83 20.28 -18.61 29.89
CA LYS A 83 21.26 -19.66 30.17
C LYS A 83 22.67 -19.14 29.92
#